data_AF-A0A846LN39-F1
#
_entry.id   AF-A0A846LN39-F1
#
_cell.length_a   1.000
_cell.length_b   1.000
_cell.length_c   1.000
_cell.angle_alpha   90.00
_cell.angle_beta   90.00
_cell.angle_gamma   90.00
#
_symmetry.space_group_name_H-M   'P 1'
#
loop_
_entity.id
_entity.type
_entity.pdbx_description
1 polymer ?
#
loop_
_entity_poly.entity_id
_entity_poly.type
_entity_poly.pdbx_seq_one_letter_code
_entity_poly.pdbx_strand_id
1 'polypeptide(L)'
;MSTSATPTRGLRPISVRATTPARWRRNALAALTAEDRALLAEATGVLLTADGERADGRELVPAVASAVARDRLTGRLPTGRPVTRTYLEQLWAALPLGAGSAATIRDITALLDVLARRDALQALAQPA
;
A
#
# COMPACT_ATOMS: atom_id res chain seq x y z
N MET A 1 -45.21 11.48 -43.89
CA MET A 1 -45.20 11.21 -42.45
C MET A 1 -44.71 9.78 -42.24
N SER A 2 -43.49 9.59 -41.74
CA SER A 2 -42.95 8.31 -41.27
C SER A 2 -41.98 8.59 -40.13
N THR A 3 -42.33 8.15 -38.93
CA THR A 3 -41.51 8.27 -37.71
C THR A 3 -40.58 7.07 -37.61
N SER A 4 -39.30 7.25 -37.90
CA SER A 4 -38.26 6.26 -37.54
C SER A 4 -37.82 6.51 -36.11
N ALA A 5 -38.36 5.72 -35.18
CA ALA A 5 -37.87 5.64 -33.81
C ALA A 5 -36.60 4.78 -33.77
N THR A 6 -35.47 5.39 -33.46
CA THR A 6 -34.23 4.67 -33.14
C THR A 6 -34.26 4.25 -31.66
N PRO A 7 -34.07 2.98 -31.30
CA PRO A 7 -33.95 2.61 -29.90
C PRO A 7 -32.54 2.98 -29.42
N THR A 8 -32.43 4.10 -28.69
CA THR A 8 -31.22 4.44 -27.92
C THR A 8 -31.09 3.42 -26.79
N ARG A 9 -30.30 2.37 -27.01
CA ARG A 9 -29.89 1.42 -25.99
C ARG A 9 -29.07 2.18 -24.95
N GLY A 10 -29.73 2.63 -23.89
CA GLY A 10 -29.09 3.31 -22.77
C GLY A 10 -28.00 2.43 -22.17
N LEU A 11 -26.75 2.80 -22.40
CA LEU A 11 -25.60 2.26 -21.70
C LEU A 11 -25.76 2.67 -20.23
N ARG A 12 -26.22 1.74 -19.39
CA ARG A 12 -26.19 1.94 -17.94
C ARG A 12 -24.72 2.13 -17.54
N PRO A 13 -24.37 3.17 -16.77
CA PRO A 13 -23.02 3.30 -16.25
C PRO A 13 -22.77 2.07 -15.37
N ILE A 14 -21.83 1.23 -15.77
CA ILE A 14 -21.29 0.19 -14.91
C ILE A 14 -20.54 0.94 -13.82
N SER A 15 -21.19 1.12 -12.67
CA SER A 15 -20.52 1.51 -11.43
C SER A 15 -19.57 0.38 -11.06
N VAL A 16 -18.35 0.43 -11.59
CA VAL A 16 -17.26 -0.44 -11.15
C VAL A 16 -16.92 -0.01 -9.73
N ARG A 17 -17.63 -0.57 -8.74
CA ARG A 17 -17.08 -0.66 -7.38
C ARG A 17 -15.78 -1.44 -7.56
N ALA A 18 -14.66 -0.75 -7.42
CA ALA A 18 -13.32 -1.33 -7.40
C ALA A 18 -13.15 -2.18 -6.13
N THR A 19 -13.91 -3.26 -6.04
CA THR A 19 -13.66 -4.34 -5.10
C THR A 19 -12.51 -5.11 -5.72
N THR A 20 -11.27 -4.65 -5.48
CA THR A 20 -10.09 -5.44 -5.82
C THR A 20 -10.30 -6.82 -5.20
N PRO A 21 -10.33 -7.92 -5.97
CA PRO A 21 -10.69 -9.21 -5.42
C PRO A 21 -9.74 -9.54 -4.26
N ALA A 22 -10.28 -9.99 -3.11
CA ALA A 22 -9.48 -10.29 -1.92
C ALA A 22 -8.30 -11.22 -2.22
N ARG A 23 -8.45 -12.10 -3.21
CA ARG A 23 -7.41 -12.99 -3.74
C ARG A 23 -6.24 -12.24 -4.41
N TRP A 24 -6.53 -11.13 -5.10
CA TRP A 24 -5.50 -10.27 -5.71
C TRP A 24 -4.70 -9.53 -4.63
N ARG A 25 -5.37 -9.05 -3.58
CA ARG A 25 -4.69 -8.45 -2.42
C ARG A 25 -3.79 -9.45 -1.70
N ARG A 26 -4.24 -10.69 -1.49
CA ARG A 26 -3.43 -11.74 -0.86
C ARG A 26 -2.20 -12.08 -1.70
N ASN A 27 -2.35 -12.28 -3.01
CA ASN A 27 -1.23 -12.51 -3.93
C ASN A 27 -0.28 -11.30 -4.03
N ALA A 28 -0.79 -10.08 -3.84
CA ALA A 28 0.05 -8.89 -3.88
C ALA A 28 0.96 -8.79 -2.67
N LEU A 29 0.45 -9.06 -1.47
CA LEU A 29 1.22 -8.94 -0.23
C LEU A 29 2.38 -9.95 -0.15
N ALA A 30 2.27 -11.09 -0.83
CA ALA A 30 3.38 -12.04 -1.00
C ALA A 30 4.60 -11.44 -1.74
N ALA A 31 4.44 -10.30 -2.43
CA ALA A 31 5.54 -9.58 -3.06
C ALA A 31 6.37 -8.73 -2.09
N LEU A 32 5.96 -8.61 -0.82
CA LEU A 32 6.71 -7.90 0.20
C LEU A 32 7.96 -8.70 0.59
N THR A 33 9.10 -8.03 0.64
CA THR A 33 10.34 -8.66 1.14
C THR A 33 10.27 -8.88 2.65
N ALA A 34 11.20 -9.66 3.20
CA ALA A 34 11.33 -9.81 4.65
C ALA A 34 11.61 -8.46 5.35
N GLU A 35 12.42 -7.60 4.71
CA GLU A 35 12.71 -6.25 5.21
C GLU A 35 11.48 -5.36 5.20
N ASP A 36 10.68 -5.40 4.13
CA ASP A 36 9.43 -4.62 4.04
C ASP A 36 8.49 -5.03 5.17
N ARG A 37 8.33 -6.34 5.40
CA ARG A 37 7.47 -6.87 6.47
C ARG A 37 7.98 -6.48 7.85
N ALA A 38 9.30 -6.52 8.09
CA ALA A 38 9.90 -6.09 9.35
C ALA A 38 9.68 -4.59 9.60
N LEU A 39 9.87 -3.75 8.58
CA LEU A 39 9.64 -2.30 8.67
C LEU A 39 8.15 -2.00 8.94
N LEU A 40 7.24 -2.66 8.23
CA LEU A 40 5.79 -2.52 8.44
C LEU A 40 5.37 -2.98 9.83
N ALA A 41 5.93 -4.07 10.33
CA ALA A 41 5.66 -4.56 11.67
C ALA A 41 6.13 -3.58 12.75
N GLU A 42 7.32 -2.98 12.58
CA GLU A 42 7.83 -1.97 13.51
C GLU A 42 6.95 -0.71 13.52
N ALA A 43 6.50 -0.25 12.35
CA ALA A 43 5.70 0.96 12.24
C ALA A 43 4.23 0.78 12.68
N THR A 44 3.63 -0.36 12.37
CA THR A 44 2.18 -0.58 12.54
C THR A 44 1.83 -1.53 13.67
N GLY A 45 2.81 -2.26 14.21
CA GLY A 45 2.60 -3.36 15.16
C GLY A 45 1.98 -4.62 14.54
N VAL A 46 1.75 -4.63 13.22
CA VAL A 46 1.12 -5.77 12.53
C VAL A 46 2.17 -6.67 11.91
N LEU A 47 2.25 -7.91 12.39
CA LEU A 47 3.11 -8.94 11.82
C LEU A 47 2.44 -9.61 10.61
N LEU A 48 3.16 -9.65 9.49
CA LEU A 48 2.73 -10.30 8.25
C LEU A 48 3.57 -11.56 7.99
N THR A 49 2.91 -12.66 7.62
CA THR A 49 3.52 -13.90 7.16
C THR A 49 4.17 -13.71 5.78
N ALA A 50 4.91 -14.71 5.30
CA ALA A 50 5.51 -14.67 3.96
C ALA A 50 4.45 -14.59 2.85
N ASP A 51 3.29 -15.18 3.09
CA ASP A 51 2.14 -15.14 2.16
C ASP A 51 1.33 -13.85 2.27
N GLY A 52 1.76 -12.90 3.12
CA GLY A 52 1.10 -11.62 3.29
C GLY A 52 -0.16 -11.66 4.16
N GLU A 53 -0.38 -12.75 4.89
CA GLU A 53 -1.46 -12.87 5.88
C GLU A 53 -1.02 -12.26 7.22
N ARG A 54 -1.96 -11.80 8.05
CA ARG A 54 -1.59 -11.39 9.41
C ARG A 54 -1.30 -12.60 10.27
N ALA A 55 -0.23 -12.54 11.05
CA ALA A 55 0.14 -13.61 11.97
C ALA A 55 -0.90 -13.84 13.08
N ASP A 56 -1.71 -12.82 13.40
CA ASP A 56 -2.81 -12.91 14.38
C ASP A 56 -4.15 -13.38 13.80
N GLY A 57 -4.17 -13.79 12.53
CA GLY A 57 -5.36 -14.32 11.84
C GLY A 57 -6.42 -13.30 11.48
N ARG A 58 -6.21 -11.99 11.74
CA ARG A 58 -7.17 -10.94 11.35
C ARG A 58 -7.07 -10.61 9.86
N GLU A 59 -8.20 -10.27 9.24
CA GLU A 59 -8.23 -9.99 7.78
C GLU A 59 -7.67 -8.61 7.40
N LEU A 60 -7.73 -7.63 8.31
CA LEU A 60 -7.42 -6.23 8.01
C LEU A 60 -5.90 -5.98 8.07
N VAL A 61 -5.26 -5.89 6.92
CA VAL A 61 -3.85 -5.47 6.79
C VAL A 61 -3.69 -3.95 6.71
N PRO A 62 -2.52 -3.40 7.11
CA PRO A 62 -2.22 -1.98 6.93
C PRO A 62 -2.38 -1.54 5.48
N ALA A 63 -2.94 -0.35 5.25
CA ALA A 63 -3.23 0.14 3.91
C ALA A 63 -1.93 0.40 3.14
N VAL A 64 -0.89 0.88 3.83
CA VAL A 64 0.43 1.11 3.23
C VAL A 64 1.08 -0.20 2.77
N ALA A 65 0.85 -1.32 3.46
CA ALA A 65 1.39 -2.62 3.06
C ALA A 65 0.89 -3.04 1.67
N SER A 66 -0.39 -2.78 1.39
CA SER A 66 -0.97 -3.03 0.06
C SER A 66 -0.38 -2.12 -1.02
N ALA A 67 -0.04 -0.88 -0.68
CA ALA A 67 0.57 0.07 -1.63
C ALA A 67 2.01 -0.34 -1.97
N VAL A 68 2.83 -0.65 -0.96
CA VAL A 68 4.21 -1.14 -1.15
C VAL A 68 4.21 -2.43 -1.96
N ALA A 69 3.36 -3.39 -1.60
CA ALA A 69 3.20 -4.65 -2.32
C ALA A 69 2.85 -4.45 -3.80
N ARG A 70 1.92 -3.52 -4.10
CA ARG A 70 1.56 -3.18 -5.48
C ARG A 70 2.75 -2.55 -6.22
N ASP A 71 3.48 -1.65 -5.59
CA ASP A 71 4.61 -0.98 -6.23
C ASP A 71 5.78 -1.94 -6.47
N ARG A 72 5.97 -2.94 -5.60
CA ARG A 72 6.87 -4.08 -5.82
C ARG A 72 6.46 -4.90 -7.04
N LEU A 73 5.21 -5.35 -7.09
CA LEU A 73 4.68 -6.14 -8.20
C LEU A 73 4.75 -5.41 -9.55
N THR A 74 4.53 -4.11 -9.55
CA THR A 74 4.55 -3.29 -10.77
C THR A 74 5.96 -2.81 -11.14
N GLY A 75 6.98 -3.14 -10.34
CA GLY A 75 8.36 -2.72 -10.56
C GLY A 75 8.64 -1.25 -10.28
N ARG A 76 7.66 -0.49 -9.78
CA ARG A 76 7.84 0.91 -9.34
C ARG A 76 8.79 1.01 -8.16
N LEU A 77 8.75 0.00 -7.28
CA LEU A 77 9.73 -0.21 -6.23
C LEU A 77 10.45 -1.54 -6.51
N PRO A 78 11.58 -1.54 -7.24
CA PRO A 78 12.26 -2.77 -7.63
C PRO A 78 12.63 -3.65 -6.43
N THR A 79 12.48 -4.96 -6.54
CA THR A 79 12.90 -5.90 -5.48
C THR A 79 14.37 -5.67 -5.09
N GLY A 80 14.66 -5.61 -3.80
CA GLY A 80 16.00 -5.31 -3.26
C GLY A 80 16.31 -3.82 -3.05
N ARG A 81 15.48 -2.90 -3.56
CA ARG A 81 15.52 -1.49 -3.11
C ARG A 81 14.83 -1.37 -1.75
N PRO A 82 15.44 -0.77 -0.73
CA PRO A 82 14.75 -0.53 0.54
C PRO A 82 13.62 0.49 0.38
N VAL A 83 12.62 0.41 1.25
CA VAL A 83 11.62 1.48 1.42
C VAL A 83 12.33 2.68 2.04
N THR A 84 12.35 3.81 1.34
CA THR A 84 13.04 5.03 1.78
C THR A 84 12.06 6.13 2.16
N ARG A 85 12.55 7.15 2.87
CA ARG A 85 11.81 8.38 3.15
C ARG A 85 11.25 9.02 1.89
N THR A 86 12.08 9.19 0.86
CA THR A 86 11.67 9.78 -0.42
C THR A 86 10.54 9.00 -1.08
N TYR A 87 10.59 7.66 -1.05
CA TYR A 87 9.51 6.83 -1.57
C TYR A 87 8.20 7.07 -0.81
N LEU A 88 8.25 7.14 0.52
CA LEU A 88 7.07 7.38 1.35
C LEU A 88 6.47 8.78 1.15
N GLU A 89 7.31 9.79 0.98
CA GLU A 89 6.87 11.16 0.65
C GLU A 89 6.20 11.22 -0.72
N GLN A 90 6.72 10.50 -1.72
CA GLN A 90 6.07 10.37 -3.03
C GLN A 90 4.74 9.62 -2.94
N LEU A 91 4.69 8.55 -2.15
CA LEU A 91 3.47 7.80 -1.91
C LEU A 91 2.41 8.67 -1.22
N TRP A 92 2.82 9.50 -0.27
CA TRP A 92 1.96 10.48 0.38
C TRP A 92 1.42 11.50 -0.62
N ALA A 93 2.28 12.10 -1.43
CA ALA A 93 1.90 13.10 -2.42
C ALA A 93 0.90 12.55 -3.46
N ALA A 94 0.96 11.24 -3.75
CA ALA A 94 0.07 10.57 -4.69
C ALA A 94 -1.25 10.09 -4.05
N LEU A 95 -1.47 10.27 -2.74
CA LEU A 95 -2.71 9.83 -2.10
C LEU A 95 -3.90 10.68 -2.55
N PRO A 96 -4.98 10.07 -3.06
CA PRO A 96 -6.23 10.79 -3.23
C PRO A 96 -6.72 11.20 -1.84
N LEU A 97 -6.83 12.50 -1.59
CA LEU A 97 -7.34 13.05 -0.33
C LEU A 97 -8.84 12.77 -0.24
N GLY A 98 -9.28 11.98 0.75
CA GLY A 98 -10.68 11.61 0.94
C GLY A 98 -10.92 10.75 2.18
N ALA A 99 -12.17 10.33 2.40
CA ALA A 99 -12.60 9.61 3.60
C ALA A 99 -11.94 8.22 3.82
N GLY A 100 -11.11 7.75 2.89
CA GLY A 100 -10.33 6.51 3.01
C GLY A 100 -8.85 6.70 3.30
N SER A 101 -8.33 7.93 3.31
CA SER A 101 -6.88 8.21 3.29
C SER A 101 -6.26 8.30 4.68
N ALA A 102 -7.07 8.53 5.73
CA ALA A 102 -6.58 8.76 7.08
C ALA A 102 -5.76 7.58 7.63
N ALA A 103 -6.20 6.34 7.35
CA ALA A 103 -5.45 5.15 7.75
C ALA A 103 -4.09 5.08 7.05
N THR A 104 -4.05 5.35 5.74
CA THR A 104 -2.78 5.34 4.98
C THR A 104 -1.84 6.46 5.40
N ILE A 105 -2.37 7.65 5.70
CA ILE A 105 -1.62 8.79 6.23
C ILE A 105 -0.99 8.42 7.58
N ARG A 106 -1.76 7.82 8.48
CA ARG A 106 -1.26 7.34 9.78
C ARG A 106 -0.14 6.32 9.58
N ASP A 107 -0.35 5.34 8.71
CA ASP A 107 0.64 4.30 8.44
C ASP A 107 1.95 4.89 7.86
N ILE A 108 1.87 5.83 6.92
CA ILE A 108 3.04 6.48 6.33
C ILE A 108 3.78 7.33 7.37
N THR A 109 3.05 8.07 8.22
CA THR A 109 3.66 8.87 9.29
C THR A 109 4.47 7.97 10.23
N ALA A 110 3.89 6.84 10.66
CA ALA A 110 4.58 5.89 11.53
C ALA A 110 5.83 5.29 10.87
N LEU A 111 5.79 5.01 9.56
CA LEU A 111 6.95 4.53 8.81
C LEU A 111 8.06 5.58 8.74
N LEU A 112 7.71 6.85 8.51
CA LEU A 112 8.67 7.95 8.49
C LEU A 112 9.37 8.11 9.85
N ASP A 113 8.62 7.98 10.95
CA ASP A 113 9.18 8.04 12.30
C ASP A 113 10.17 6.90 12.58
N VAL A 114 9.84 5.68 12.13
CA VAL A 114 10.75 4.52 12.25
C VAL A 114 12.04 4.75 11.47
N LEU A 115 11.94 5.23 10.22
CA LEU A 115 13.12 5.51 9.41
C LEU A 115 13.99 6.61 10.06
N ALA A 116 13.39 7.70 10.53
CA ALA A 116 14.12 8.77 11.21
C ALA A 116 14.84 8.27 12.47
N ARG A 117 14.21 7.38 13.24
CA ARG A 117 14.85 6.77 14.42
C ARG A 117 16.03 5.88 14.04
N ARG A 118 15.89 5.06 12.99
CA ARG A 118 16.98 4.21 12.48
C ARG A 118 18.16 5.05 12.00
N ASP A 119 17.90 6.12 11.26
CA ASP A 119 18.92 7.07 10.79
C ASP A 119 19.66 7.71 11.98
N ALA A 120 18.93 8.13 13.02
CA ALA A 120 19.53 8.69 14.23
C ALA A 120 20.41 7.68 14.97
N LEU A 121 19.97 6.42 15.11
CA LEU A 121 20.76 5.36 15.72
C LEU A 121 22.03 5.04 14.91
N GLN A 122 21.94 5.07 13.58
CA GLN A 122 23.09 4.88 12.71
C GLN A 122 24.10 6.02 12.84
N ALA A 123 23.63 7.26 12.90
CA ALA A 123 24.50 8.43 13.10
C ALA A 123 25.26 8.36 14.45
N LEU A 124 24.61 7.86 15.50
CA LEU A 124 25.25 7.65 16.81
C LEU A 124 26.24 6.48 16.82
N ALA A 125 26.08 5.51 15.92
CA ALA A 125 26.92 4.31 15.85
C ALA A 125 28.18 4.48 14.98
N GLN A 126 28.30 5.58 14.23
CA GLN A 126 29.52 5.88 13.47
C GLN A 126 30.58 6.51 14.40
N PRO A 127 31.79 5.91 14.51
CA PRO A 127 32.88 6.54 15.24
C PRO A 127 33.33 7.80 14.48
N ALA A 128 33.57 8.88 15.24
CA ALA A 128 34.07 10.17 14.76
C ALA A 128 35.47 10.07 14.12
#